data_AF-A0A3N5X2J1-F1
#
_entry.id   AF-A0A3N5X2J1-F1
#
_cell.length_a   1.000
_cell.length_b   1.000
_cell.length_c   1.000
_cell.angle_alpha   90.00
_cell.angle_beta   90.00
_cell.angle_gamma   90.00
#
_symmetry.space_group_name_H-M   'P 1'
#
loop_
_entity.id
_entity.type
_entity.pdbx_description
1 polymer ?
#
loop_
_entity_poly.entity_id
_entity_poly.type
_entity_poly.pdbx_seq_one_letter_code
_entity_poly.pdbx_strand_id
1 'polypeptide(L)'
;MGGLIKPTADARALQRAGVTVTPGQAVGGKLGEWEEKLMSTPVVGDIIGKARSRSLDDFQRATLQQRVTGLPKGIKDVEDARDFVSEMYEKAVPHIKPTIESKANVKDALDAALANPELLDSHRKILQGIVDTRFKRYDELDGAALKRLDSELGHLARKWRSGNASPSDKTLSDEIYNVQAGMREGWAAGMPEDKAWDLHMANDAFRLMVPVRKAANQHGERVMPKALARAVSRQTGNDMSRVLKDDPFLGAAVRTLPNKVPDSGTPSRLMTPAAIVGGLAAPGAALPALAGALAAAGAYTRTGSNLLTGNTAVQRRLAKMEPNTRRAVIAALRAQQASTADKE
;
A
#
# COMPACT_ATOMS: atom_id res chain seq x y z
N MET A 1 -11.28 -27.89 -1.48
CA MET A 1 -11.56 -27.72 -2.92
C MET A 1 -10.62 -26.67 -3.46
N GLY A 2 -9.81 -26.99 -4.48
CA GLY A 2 -9.12 -25.95 -5.25
C GLY A 2 -10.16 -25.19 -6.07
N GLY A 3 -9.98 -23.89 -6.27
CA GLY A 3 -10.83 -23.14 -7.21
C GLY A 3 -10.84 -23.81 -8.60
N LEU A 4 -11.87 -23.55 -9.39
CA LEU A 4 -11.94 -23.98 -10.80
C LEU A 4 -10.72 -23.52 -11.60
N ILE A 5 -10.08 -22.45 -11.14
CA ILE A 5 -8.86 -21.88 -11.69
C ILE A 5 -7.73 -22.05 -10.66
N LYS A 6 -6.57 -22.55 -11.09
CA LYS A 6 -5.35 -22.61 -10.28
C LYS A 6 -4.62 -21.26 -10.40
N PRO A 7 -4.61 -20.40 -9.36
CA PRO A 7 -3.97 -19.10 -9.48
C PRO A 7 -2.46 -19.22 -9.56
N THR A 8 -1.79 -18.22 -10.13
CA THR A 8 -0.33 -18.08 -10.08
C THR A 8 0.15 -17.90 -8.64
N ALA A 9 1.46 -18.06 -8.41
CA ALA A 9 2.04 -17.79 -7.09
C ALA A 9 1.81 -16.33 -6.66
N ASP A 10 1.94 -15.40 -7.61
CA ASP A 10 1.73 -13.96 -7.40
C ASP A 10 0.26 -13.64 -7.09
N ALA A 11 -0.69 -14.20 -7.83
CA ALA A 11 -2.12 -14.04 -7.54
C ALA A 11 -2.49 -14.58 -6.15
N ARG A 12 -1.92 -15.72 -5.72
CA ARG A 12 -2.11 -16.24 -4.36
C ARG A 12 -1.49 -15.32 -3.30
N ALA A 13 -0.37 -14.67 -3.58
CA ALA A 13 0.23 -13.70 -2.66
C ALA A 13 -0.70 -12.50 -2.45
N LEU A 14 -1.26 -11.96 -3.54
CA LEU A 14 -2.23 -10.86 -3.51
C LEU A 14 -3.52 -11.24 -2.77
N GLN A 15 -4.06 -12.42 -3.05
CA GLN A 15 -5.25 -12.93 -2.36
C GLN A 15 -5.04 -13.09 -0.86
N ARG A 16 -3.86 -13.54 -0.43
CA ARG A 16 -3.50 -13.63 1.00
C ARG A 16 -3.46 -12.25 1.67
N ALA A 17 -3.03 -11.23 0.93
CA ALA A 17 -3.06 -9.83 1.36
C ALA A 17 -4.47 -9.19 1.28
N GLY A 18 -5.50 -9.94 0.88
CA GLY A 18 -6.89 -9.46 0.80
C GLY A 18 -7.26 -8.82 -0.53
N VAL A 19 -6.40 -8.91 -1.54
CA VAL A 19 -6.66 -8.38 -2.89
C VAL A 19 -7.51 -9.35 -3.69
N THR A 20 -8.68 -8.87 -4.14
CA THR A 20 -9.52 -9.64 -5.06
C THR A 20 -8.93 -9.57 -6.46
N VAL A 21 -8.59 -10.70 -7.08
CA VAL A 21 -8.03 -10.77 -8.45
C VAL A 21 -9.08 -11.30 -9.44
N THR A 22 -9.13 -10.76 -10.66
CA THR A 22 -10.02 -11.31 -11.70
C THR A 22 -9.55 -12.72 -12.13
N PRO A 23 -10.42 -13.55 -12.71
CA PRO A 23 -10.02 -14.84 -13.27
C PRO A 23 -8.79 -14.78 -14.19
N GLY A 24 -8.73 -13.81 -15.09
CA GLY A 24 -7.61 -13.59 -16.01
C GLY A 24 -6.35 -13.09 -15.32
N GLN A 25 -6.47 -12.24 -14.30
CA GLN A 25 -5.33 -11.87 -13.44
C GLN A 25 -4.81 -13.07 -12.64
N ALA A 26 -5.72 -13.93 -12.17
CA ALA A 26 -5.35 -15.09 -11.38
C ALA A 26 -4.51 -16.10 -12.16
N VAL A 27 -4.78 -16.29 -13.46
CA VAL A 27 -4.03 -17.21 -14.34
C VAL A 27 -2.83 -16.53 -15.02
N GLY A 28 -2.97 -15.28 -15.44
CA GLY A 28 -1.98 -14.58 -16.27
C GLY A 28 -1.93 -15.10 -17.71
N GLY A 29 -0.99 -14.56 -18.49
CA GLY A 29 -0.75 -14.96 -19.88
C GLY A 29 -1.93 -14.69 -20.83
N LYS A 30 -2.16 -15.58 -21.80
CA LYS A 30 -3.16 -15.42 -22.86
C LYS A 30 -4.56 -15.10 -22.32
N LEU A 31 -5.02 -15.72 -21.22
CA LEU A 31 -6.34 -15.43 -20.64
C LEU A 31 -6.47 -13.99 -20.13
N GLY A 32 -5.38 -13.40 -19.61
CA GLY A 32 -5.34 -11.98 -19.27
C GLY A 32 -5.44 -11.06 -20.50
N GLU A 33 -4.80 -11.45 -21.62
CA GLU A 33 -4.89 -10.75 -22.91
C GLU A 33 -6.31 -10.84 -23.50
N TRP A 34 -6.98 -11.98 -23.34
CA TRP A 34 -8.38 -12.15 -23.74
C TRP A 34 -9.32 -11.27 -22.92
N GLU A 35 -9.17 -11.21 -21.59
CA GLU A 35 -9.92 -10.25 -20.77
C GLU A 35 -9.68 -8.80 -21.20
N GLU A 36 -8.45 -8.45 -21.55
CA GLU A 36 -8.11 -7.11 -22.01
C GLU A 36 -8.76 -6.76 -23.35
N LYS A 37 -8.85 -7.72 -24.28
CA LYS A 37 -9.62 -7.56 -25.52
C LYS A 37 -11.13 -7.48 -25.28
N LEU A 38 -11.65 -8.21 -24.29
CA LEU A 38 -13.07 -8.14 -23.91
C LEU A 38 -13.40 -6.84 -23.15
N MET A 39 -12.41 -6.07 -22.69
CA MET A 39 -12.68 -4.74 -22.12
C MET A 39 -13.22 -3.73 -23.15
N SER A 40 -13.01 -3.96 -24.45
CA SER A 40 -13.52 -3.06 -25.49
C SER A 40 -14.96 -3.36 -25.94
N THR A 41 -15.59 -4.41 -25.40
CA THR A 41 -17.00 -4.71 -25.71
C THR A 41 -17.92 -4.04 -24.69
N PRO A 42 -19.00 -3.37 -25.15
CA PRO A 42 -20.02 -2.83 -24.24
C PRO A 42 -20.56 -3.91 -23.29
N VAL A 43 -20.93 -3.52 -22.07
CA VAL A 43 -21.44 -4.39 -20.98
C VAL A 43 -20.38 -5.31 -20.35
N VAL A 44 -19.71 -6.17 -21.13
CA VAL A 44 -18.69 -7.10 -20.59
C VAL A 44 -17.45 -6.33 -20.13
N GLY A 45 -17.03 -5.34 -20.91
CA GLY A 45 -15.88 -4.52 -20.57
C GLY A 45 -16.06 -3.67 -19.32
N ASP A 46 -17.28 -3.17 -19.07
CA ASP A 46 -17.60 -2.42 -17.85
C ASP A 46 -17.50 -3.29 -16.59
N ILE A 47 -17.92 -4.56 -16.68
CA ILE A 47 -17.87 -5.50 -15.56
C ILE A 47 -16.42 -5.88 -15.25
N ILE A 48 -15.62 -6.19 -16.28
CA ILE A 48 -14.19 -6.49 -16.14
C ILE A 48 -13.44 -5.26 -15.62
N GLY A 49 -13.74 -4.07 -16.15
CA GLY A 49 -13.19 -2.79 -15.71
C GLY A 49 -13.48 -2.50 -14.24
N LYS A 50 -14.73 -2.70 -13.79
CA LYS A 50 -15.12 -2.58 -12.37
C LYS A 50 -14.42 -3.61 -11.49
N ALA A 51 -14.25 -4.84 -11.95
CA ALA A 51 -13.51 -5.86 -11.21
C ALA A 51 -12.03 -5.49 -11.06
N ARG A 52 -11.38 -5.07 -12.15
CA ARG A 52 -10.00 -4.57 -12.17
C ARG A 52 -9.80 -3.32 -11.30
N SER A 53 -10.75 -2.38 -11.31
CA SER A 53 -10.73 -1.21 -10.43
C SER A 53 -10.80 -1.63 -8.96
N ARG A 54 -11.69 -2.55 -8.59
CA ARG A 54 -11.77 -3.06 -7.21
C ARG A 54 -10.49 -3.77 -6.76
N SER A 55 -9.80 -4.47 -7.66
CA SER A 55 -8.48 -5.06 -7.36
C SER A 55 -7.45 -3.99 -6.98
N LEU A 56 -7.49 -2.82 -7.63
CA LEU A 56 -6.61 -1.69 -7.29
C LEU A 56 -7.00 -1.06 -5.94
N ASP A 57 -8.30 -0.91 -5.66
CA ASP A 57 -8.77 -0.39 -4.37
C ASP A 57 -8.41 -1.34 -3.21
N ASP A 58 -8.53 -2.66 -3.42
CA ASP A 58 -8.09 -3.67 -2.44
C ASP A 58 -6.56 -3.67 -2.28
N PHE A 59 -5.80 -3.47 -3.36
CA PHE A 59 -4.35 -3.33 -3.32
C PHE A 59 -3.91 -2.09 -2.54
N GLN A 60 -4.56 -0.94 -2.76
CA GLN A 60 -4.30 0.28 -2.00
C GLN A 60 -4.53 0.06 -0.51
N ARG A 61 -5.68 -0.51 -0.14
CA ARG A 61 -5.99 -0.82 1.27
C ARG A 61 -4.96 -1.75 1.89
N ALA A 62 -4.60 -2.84 1.20
CA ALA A 62 -3.60 -3.78 1.68
C ALA A 62 -2.22 -3.11 1.85
N THR A 63 -1.83 -2.26 0.89
CA THR A 63 -0.60 -1.46 0.93
C THR A 63 -0.59 -0.54 2.16
N LEU A 64 -1.68 0.17 2.42
CA LEU A 64 -1.81 1.06 3.58
C LEU A 64 -1.72 0.26 4.89
N GLN A 65 -2.44 -0.85 4.99
CA GLN A 65 -2.42 -1.71 6.19
C GLN A 65 -1.05 -2.31 6.48
N GLN A 66 -0.25 -2.62 5.45
CA GLN A 66 1.10 -3.15 5.62
C GLN A 66 2.11 -2.06 6.04
N ARG A 67 1.85 -0.79 5.68
CA ARG A 67 2.78 0.33 5.85
C ARG A 67 2.48 1.21 7.06
N VAL A 68 1.24 1.19 7.54
CA VAL A 68 0.80 1.96 8.70
C VAL A 68 0.32 0.98 9.77
N THR A 69 1.17 0.75 10.77
CA THR A 69 0.85 -0.12 11.90
C THR A 69 -0.37 0.44 12.66
N GLY A 70 -1.31 -0.44 13.01
CA GLY A 70 -2.51 -0.05 13.76
C GLY A 70 -3.58 0.67 12.94
N LEU A 71 -3.41 0.83 11.63
CA LEU A 71 -4.41 1.47 10.76
C LEU A 71 -5.78 0.76 10.89
N PRO A 72 -6.86 1.49 11.26
CA PRO A 72 -8.19 0.92 11.33
C PRO A 72 -8.65 0.35 9.99
N LYS A 73 -9.30 -0.82 10.01
CA LYS A 73 -9.78 -1.52 8.79
C LYS A 73 -10.76 -0.71 7.92
N GLY A 74 -11.34 0.35 8.49
CA GLY A 74 -12.26 1.27 7.81
C GLY A 74 -11.56 2.23 6.85
N ILE A 75 -10.27 2.51 7.06
CA ILE A 75 -9.49 3.44 6.25
C ILE A 75 -9.10 2.78 4.92
N LYS A 76 -9.42 3.47 3.82
CA LYS A 76 -9.25 2.96 2.45
C LYS A 76 -8.43 3.90 1.59
N ASP A 77 -8.46 5.18 1.93
CA ASP A 77 -7.88 6.24 1.13
C ASP A 77 -6.58 6.76 1.76
N VAL A 78 -5.73 7.32 0.90
CA VAL A 78 -4.39 7.78 1.30
C VAL A 78 -4.46 9.00 2.21
N GLU A 79 -5.49 9.83 2.03
CA GLU A 79 -5.79 11.01 2.85
C GLU A 79 -6.17 10.60 4.28
N ASP A 80 -7.15 9.71 4.45
CA ASP A 80 -7.53 9.17 5.76
C ASP A 80 -6.35 8.51 6.49
N ALA A 81 -5.51 7.77 5.77
CA ALA A 81 -4.31 7.15 6.35
C ALA A 81 -3.27 8.19 6.77
N ARG A 82 -3.16 9.31 6.03
CA ARG A 82 -2.32 10.45 6.43
C ARG A 82 -2.85 11.08 7.70
N ASP A 83 -4.15 11.30 7.78
CA ASP A 83 -4.78 11.95 8.93
C ASP A 83 -4.64 11.08 10.19
N PHE A 84 -4.78 9.76 10.06
CA PHE A 84 -4.47 8.82 11.14
C PHE A 84 -3.00 8.94 11.62
N VAL A 85 -2.03 9.02 10.69
CA VAL A 85 -0.62 9.22 11.07
C VAL A 85 -0.39 10.59 11.73
N SER A 86 -1.10 11.62 11.27
CA SER A 86 -1.07 12.96 11.90
C SER A 86 -1.60 12.90 13.33
N GLU A 87 -2.72 12.20 13.58
CA GLU A 87 -3.25 12.00 14.93
C GLU A 87 -2.27 11.27 15.85
N MET A 88 -1.53 10.27 15.34
CA MET A 88 -0.48 9.60 16.12
C MET A 88 0.61 10.59 16.55
N TYR A 89 1.01 11.50 15.66
CA TYR A 89 1.93 12.58 16.02
C TYR A 89 1.31 13.54 17.04
N GLU A 90 0.07 13.98 16.85
CA GLU A 90 -0.60 14.91 17.78
C GLU A 90 -0.66 14.37 19.21
N LYS A 91 -0.78 13.05 19.37
CA LYS A 91 -0.75 12.38 20.67
C LYS A 91 0.66 12.28 21.27
N ALA A 92 1.68 12.10 20.44
CA ALA A 92 3.05 11.92 20.90
C ALA A 92 3.80 13.25 21.13
N VAL A 93 3.58 14.24 20.27
CA VAL A 93 4.31 15.52 20.23
C VAL A 93 4.30 16.27 21.56
N PRO A 94 3.18 16.38 22.31
CA PRO A 94 3.15 17.08 23.60
C PRO A 94 4.08 16.47 24.66
N HIS A 95 4.48 15.21 24.50
CA HIS A 95 5.36 14.51 25.42
C HIS A 95 6.83 14.56 25.01
N ILE A 96 7.13 15.03 23.81
CA ILE A 96 8.51 15.23 23.36
C ILE A 96 9.14 16.34 24.18
N LYS A 97 10.30 16.06 24.76
CA LYS A 97 11.09 17.02 25.54
C LYS A 97 12.53 17.06 25.05
N PRO A 98 13.23 18.19 25.21
CA PRO A 98 14.67 18.23 25.09
C PRO A 98 15.29 17.29 26.12
N THR A 99 16.22 16.45 25.69
CA THR A 99 16.95 15.51 26.57
C THR A 99 18.45 15.69 26.40
N ILE A 100 19.20 15.27 27.42
CA ILE A 100 20.67 15.28 27.39
C ILE A 100 21.16 14.33 26.30
N GLU A 101 20.50 13.18 26.17
CA GLU A 101 20.76 12.17 25.15
C GLU A 101 20.57 12.73 23.74
N SER A 102 19.49 13.48 23.51
CA SER A 102 19.23 14.10 22.20
C SER A 102 20.33 15.09 21.80
N LYS A 103 20.83 15.87 22.76
CA LYS A 103 21.96 16.78 22.53
C LYS A 103 23.27 16.03 22.28
N ALA A 104 23.54 14.99 23.06
CA ALA A 104 24.72 14.15 22.90
C ALA A 104 24.72 13.52 21.50
N ASN A 105 23.61 12.90 21.09
CA ASN A 105 23.46 12.28 19.78
C ASN A 105 23.60 13.30 18.62
N VAL A 106 23.07 14.51 18.77
CA VAL A 106 23.25 15.59 17.78
C VAL A 106 24.72 16.00 17.67
N LYS A 107 25.42 16.10 18.81
CA LYS A 107 26.84 16.39 18.85
C LYS A 107 27.66 15.28 18.20
N ASP A 108 27.38 14.03 18.53
CA ASP A 108 28.07 12.87 17.97
C ASP A 108 27.85 12.78 16.46
N ALA A 109 26.63 13.05 15.98
CA ALA A 109 26.32 13.13 14.56
C ALA A 109 27.06 14.27 13.85
N LEU A 110 27.17 15.44 14.49
CA LEU A 110 27.95 16.56 13.97
C LEU A 110 29.44 16.21 13.92
N ASP A 111 30.01 15.65 14.97
CA ASP A 111 31.42 15.28 15.05
C ASP A 111 31.76 14.22 13.97
N ALA A 112 30.89 13.22 13.77
CA ALA A 112 31.01 12.25 12.70
C ALA A 112 30.95 12.90 11.30
N ALA A 113 30.00 13.80 11.08
CA ALA A 113 29.90 14.55 9.83
C ALA A 113 31.14 15.42 9.56
N LEU A 114 31.70 16.03 10.60
CA LEU A 114 32.93 16.82 10.53
C LEU A 114 34.19 15.98 10.30
N ALA A 115 34.15 14.68 10.60
CA ALA A 115 35.19 13.73 10.24
C ALA A 115 34.99 13.13 8.83
N ASN A 116 33.81 13.25 8.22
CA ASN A 116 33.53 12.69 6.90
C ASN A 116 34.38 13.38 5.81
N PRO A 117 35.31 12.69 5.12
CA PRO A 117 36.18 13.29 4.12
C PRO A 117 35.46 13.74 2.84
N GLU A 118 34.25 13.22 2.57
CA GLU A 118 33.45 13.60 1.40
C GLU A 118 32.72 14.94 1.59
N LEU A 119 32.65 15.44 2.83
CA LEU A 119 31.99 16.70 3.14
C LEU A 119 32.95 17.88 2.91
N LEU A 120 32.57 18.78 1.99
CA LEU A 120 33.36 19.98 1.68
C LEU A 120 33.44 20.92 2.89
N ASP A 121 34.54 21.67 3.02
CA ASP A 121 34.72 22.61 4.14
C ASP A 121 33.64 23.69 4.20
N SER A 122 33.13 24.14 3.05
CA SER A 122 31.97 25.04 3.00
C SER A 122 30.71 24.38 3.58
N HIS A 123 30.50 23.09 3.34
CA HIS A 123 29.37 22.32 3.86
C HIS A 123 29.52 22.03 5.36
N ARG A 124 30.75 21.79 5.84
CA ARG A 124 31.04 21.70 7.28
C ARG A 124 30.58 22.97 8.02
N LYS A 125 30.93 24.14 7.50
CA LYS A 125 30.52 25.44 8.07
C LYS A 125 29.00 25.63 8.06
N ILE A 126 28.32 25.21 6.99
CA ILE A 126 26.85 25.25 6.92
C ILE A 126 26.24 24.34 7.98
N LEU A 127 26.71 23.11 8.10
CA LEU A 127 26.19 22.14 9.06
C LEU A 127 26.41 22.60 10.51
N GLN A 128 27.63 23.07 10.83
CA GLN A 128 27.94 23.71 12.11
C GLN A 128 27.01 24.89 12.39
N GLY A 129 26.86 25.82 11.44
CA GLY A 129 25.98 26.97 11.59
C GLY A 129 24.51 26.59 11.81
N ILE A 130 24.03 25.51 11.20
CA ILE A 130 22.69 24.95 11.48
C ILE A 130 22.61 24.48 12.93
N VAL A 131 23.56 23.66 13.38
CA VAL A 131 23.56 23.13 14.76
C VAL A 131 23.67 24.27 15.77
N ASP A 132 24.66 25.15 15.62
CA ASP A 132 24.92 26.29 16.51
C ASP A 132 23.71 27.22 16.61
N THR A 133 23.03 27.49 15.49
CA THR A 133 21.88 28.40 15.49
C THR A 133 20.64 27.74 16.09
N ARG A 134 20.36 26.48 15.70
CA ARG A 134 19.09 25.83 16.00
C ARG A 134 19.06 25.13 17.34
N PHE A 135 20.22 24.70 17.85
CA PHE A 135 20.33 23.98 19.12
C PHE A 135 20.83 24.84 20.29
N LYS A 136 21.15 26.12 20.07
CA LYS A 136 21.58 27.04 21.14
C LYS A 136 20.62 27.14 22.32
N ARG A 137 19.30 27.14 22.04
CA ARG A 137 18.23 27.20 23.05
C ARG A 137 17.41 25.91 23.05
N TYR A 138 18.05 24.78 22.75
CA TYR A 138 17.36 23.50 22.61
C TYR A 138 16.57 23.10 23.87
N ASP A 139 17.09 23.38 25.06
CA ASP A 139 16.43 23.06 26.34
C ASP A 139 15.12 23.83 26.58
N GLU A 140 14.93 24.93 25.86
CA GLU A 140 13.77 25.80 26.03
C GLU A 140 12.64 25.44 25.05
N LEU A 141 12.87 24.49 24.15
CA LEU A 141 11.90 24.09 23.13
C LEU A 141 10.85 23.16 23.73
N ASP A 142 9.58 23.51 23.53
CA ASP A 142 8.46 22.59 23.77
C ASP A 142 8.35 21.56 22.64
N GLY A 143 7.51 20.53 22.83
CA GLY A 143 7.33 19.47 21.84
C GLY A 143 6.90 19.99 20.44
N ALA A 144 6.08 21.04 20.39
CA ALA A 144 5.66 21.64 19.13
C ALA A 144 6.83 22.35 18.42
N ALA A 145 7.68 23.05 19.16
CA ALA A 145 8.89 23.69 18.64
C ALA A 145 9.92 22.65 18.21
N LEU A 146 10.10 21.55 18.95
CA LEU A 146 10.94 20.42 18.57
C LEU A 146 10.45 19.75 17.28
N LYS A 147 9.14 19.58 17.12
CA LYS A 147 8.56 19.03 15.88
C LYS A 147 8.72 19.97 14.68
N ARG A 148 8.64 21.29 14.92
CA ARG A 148 8.95 22.31 13.90
C ARG A 148 10.42 22.25 13.50
N LEU A 149 11.35 22.22 14.46
CA LEU A 149 12.78 22.05 14.21
C LEU A 149 13.08 20.78 13.40
N ASP A 150 12.47 19.65 13.76
CA ASP A 150 12.54 18.41 12.99
C ASP A 150 12.08 18.58 11.54
N SER A 151 10.95 19.24 11.34
CA SER A 151 10.41 19.49 10.00
C SER A 151 11.32 20.42 9.18
N GLU A 152 11.91 21.44 9.82
CA GLU A 152 12.88 22.37 9.23
C GLU A 152 14.16 21.64 8.79
N LEU A 153 14.77 20.81 9.66
CA LEU A 153 15.95 20.01 9.31
C LEU A 153 15.67 19.10 8.11
N GLY A 154 14.53 18.41 8.13
CA GLY A 154 14.12 17.57 7.01
C GLY A 154 13.88 18.36 5.72
N HIS A 155 13.38 19.60 5.81
CA HIS A 155 13.24 20.49 4.66
C HIS A 155 14.59 20.93 4.10
N LEU A 156 15.53 21.33 4.97
CA LEU A 156 16.89 21.70 4.60
C LEU A 156 17.61 20.55 3.89
N ALA A 157 17.57 19.34 4.44
CA ALA A 157 18.14 18.16 3.81
C ALA A 157 17.58 17.94 2.39
N ARG A 158 16.25 17.97 2.23
CA ARG A 158 15.61 17.83 0.92
C ARG A 158 16.02 18.93 -0.08
N LYS A 159 16.21 20.16 0.38
CA LYS A 159 16.66 21.28 -0.46
C LYS A 159 18.03 20.97 -1.07
N TRP A 160 18.97 20.49 -0.26
CA TRP A 160 20.31 20.10 -0.70
C TRP A 160 20.32 18.84 -1.58
N ARG A 161 19.31 17.96 -1.46
CA ARG A 161 19.17 16.75 -2.30
C ARG A 161 18.41 16.95 -3.62
N SER A 162 18.00 18.18 -3.97
CA SER A 162 17.14 18.44 -5.12
C SER A 162 17.79 18.07 -6.48
N GLY A 163 17.00 18.03 -7.57
CA GLY A 163 17.30 17.27 -8.79
C GLY A 163 18.63 17.52 -9.52
N ASN A 164 19.30 18.66 -9.28
CA ASN A 164 20.60 19.01 -9.87
C ASN A 164 21.72 19.05 -8.81
N ALA A 165 21.50 18.48 -7.63
CA ALA A 165 22.47 18.43 -6.54
C ALA A 165 23.74 17.67 -6.93
N SER A 166 24.88 18.29 -6.65
CA SER A 166 26.19 17.65 -6.79
C SER A 166 26.36 16.49 -5.78
N PRO A 167 27.33 15.59 -5.98
CA PRO A 167 27.62 14.54 -4.99
C PRO A 167 27.84 15.09 -3.57
N SER A 168 28.58 16.19 -3.43
CA SER A 168 28.84 16.82 -2.13
C SER A 168 27.60 17.46 -1.48
N ASP A 169 26.64 17.95 -2.28
CA ASP A 169 25.35 18.44 -1.77
C ASP A 169 24.51 17.28 -1.20
N LYS A 170 24.60 16.10 -1.82
CA LYS A 170 23.95 14.89 -1.32
C LYS A 170 24.58 14.44 -0.01
N THR A 171 25.91 14.46 0.10
CA THR A 171 26.62 14.20 1.36
C THR A 171 26.15 15.17 2.45
N LEU A 172 26.07 16.48 2.19
CA LEU A 172 25.52 17.44 3.15
C LEU A 172 24.06 17.12 3.53
N SER A 173 23.22 16.75 2.57
CA SER A 173 21.85 16.30 2.87
C SER A 173 21.83 15.09 3.80
N ASP A 174 22.71 14.13 3.60
CA ASP A 174 22.78 12.91 4.41
C ASP A 174 23.23 13.24 5.84
N GLU A 175 24.21 14.14 6.00
CA GLU A 175 24.64 14.58 7.34
C GLU A 175 23.58 15.40 8.09
N ILE A 176 22.77 16.22 7.38
CA ILE A 176 21.62 16.88 8.02
C ILE A 176 20.59 15.84 8.49
N TYR A 177 20.37 14.75 7.73
CA TYR A 177 19.51 13.66 8.19
C TYR A 177 20.09 12.92 9.39
N ASN A 178 21.40 12.73 9.46
CA ASN A 178 22.07 12.11 10.62
C ASN A 178 21.87 12.95 11.89
N VAL A 179 22.07 14.27 11.79
CA VAL A 179 21.79 15.21 12.89
C VAL A 179 20.32 15.15 13.32
N GLN A 180 19.40 15.16 12.35
CA GLN A 180 17.97 15.02 12.61
C GLN A 180 17.62 13.69 13.29
N ALA A 181 18.25 12.58 12.87
CA ALA A 181 18.04 11.26 13.44
C ALA A 181 18.55 11.19 14.88
N GLY A 182 19.77 11.67 15.15
CA GLY A 182 20.34 11.73 16.50
C GLY A 182 19.44 12.51 17.46
N MET A 183 18.90 13.64 16.99
CA MET A 183 17.93 14.42 17.77
C MET A 183 16.70 13.58 18.14
N ARG A 184 16.09 12.89 17.16
CA ARG A 184 14.87 12.07 17.36
C ARG A 184 15.10 10.88 18.28
N GLU A 185 16.25 10.21 18.17
CA GLU A 185 16.59 9.05 18.99
C GLU A 185 16.62 9.41 20.47
N GLY A 186 17.14 10.59 20.81
CA GLY A 186 17.17 11.06 22.19
C GLY A 186 15.82 11.49 22.75
N TRP A 187 14.81 11.78 21.92
CA TRP A 187 13.47 12.16 22.41
C TRP A 187 12.80 11.04 23.20
N ALA A 188 12.98 9.79 22.76
CA ALA A 188 12.38 8.63 23.41
C ALA A 188 12.82 8.46 24.86
N ALA A 189 14.05 8.91 25.21
CA ALA A 189 14.59 8.80 26.57
C ALA A 189 13.82 9.65 27.60
N GLY A 190 13.19 10.74 27.16
CA GLY A 190 12.44 11.66 28.04
C GLY A 190 10.93 11.41 28.08
N MET A 191 10.45 10.38 27.37
CA MET A 191 9.03 10.10 27.16
C MET A 191 8.58 8.87 27.96
N PRO A 192 7.28 8.80 28.35
CA PRO A 192 6.68 7.53 28.76
C PRO A 192 6.83 6.47 27.65
N GLU A 193 7.00 5.21 28.03
CA GLU A 193 7.28 4.10 27.09
C GLU A 193 6.18 3.97 26.01
N ASP A 194 4.91 4.13 26.38
CA ASP A 194 3.78 4.09 25.45
C ASP A 194 3.84 5.23 24.42
N LYS A 195 4.24 6.44 24.84
CA LYS A 195 4.38 7.60 23.95
C LYS A 195 5.61 7.52 23.06
N ALA A 196 6.70 6.96 23.57
CA ALA A 196 7.89 6.68 22.76
C ALA A 196 7.57 5.67 21.65
N TRP A 197 6.78 4.63 21.96
CA TRP A 197 6.29 3.68 20.97
C TRP A 197 5.38 4.34 19.93
N ASP A 198 4.40 5.15 20.36
CA ASP A 198 3.50 5.88 19.45
C ASP A 198 4.29 6.77 18.47
N LEU A 199 5.31 7.48 18.98
CA LEU A 199 6.19 8.32 18.16
C LEU A 199 6.99 7.51 17.13
N HIS A 200 7.55 6.37 17.56
CA HIS A 200 8.28 5.48 16.66
C HIS A 200 7.37 4.95 15.54
N MET A 201 6.16 4.49 15.89
CA MET A 201 5.18 4.03 14.92
C MET A 201 4.75 5.14 13.95
N ALA A 202 4.55 6.37 14.44
CA ALA A 202 4.23 7.52 13.61
C ALA A 202 5.35 7.86 12.60
N ASN A 203 6.62 7.83 13.06
CA ASN A 203 7.79 8.05 12.22
C ASN A 203 7.92 7.00 11.10
N ASP A 204 7.74 5.73 11.45
CA ASP A 204 7.78 4.63 10.48
C ASP A 204 6.64 4.73 9.47
N ALA A 205 5.42 4.95 9.95
CA ALA A 205 4.25 5.09 9.09
C ALA A 205 4.43 6.26 8.12
N PHE A 206 4.90 7.42 8.59
CA PHE A 206 5.18 8.57 7.75
C PHE A 206 6.20 8.24 6.65
N ARG A 207 7.33 7.63 7.04
CA ARG A 207 8.40 7.22 6.10
C ARG A 207 7.88 6.26 5.03
N LEU A 208 7.07 5.28 5.42
CA LEU A 208 6.50 4.27 4.53
C LEU A 208 5.35 4.82 3.67
N MET A 209 4.70 5.91 4.09
CA MET A 209 3.62 6.60 3.38
C MET A 209 4.11 7.60 2.33
N VAL A 210 5.33 8.16 2.45
CA VAL A 210 5.91 9.06 1.44
C VAL A 210 5.83 8.51 -0.01
N PRO A 211 6.23 7.27 -0.31
CA PRO A 211 6.18 6.74 -1.67
C PRO A 211 4.74 6.38 -2.08
N VAL A 212 3.87 6.03 -1.13
CA VAL A 212 2.44 5.77 -1.36
C VAL A 212 1.75 7.05 -1.82
N ARG A 213 1.93 8.15 -1.10
CA ARG A 213 1.38 9.46 -1.47
C ARG A 213 1.93 9.95 -2.81
N LYS A 214 3.22 9.79 -3.07
CA LYS A 214 3.81 10.14 -4.38
C LYS A 214 3.17 9.34 -5.53
N ALA A 215 2.89 8.05 -5.31
CA ALA A 215 2.22 7.22 -6.31
C ALA A 215 0.75 7.59 -6.49
N ALA A 216 0.04 7.86 -5.39
CA ALA A 216 -1.36 8.26 -5.37
C ALA A 216 -1.60 9.60 -6.10
N ASN A 217 -0.74 10.58 -5.86
CA ASN A 217 -0.85 11.91 -6.48
C ASN A 217 -0.74 11.89 -8.01
N GLN A 218 -0.16 10.84 -8.61
CA GLN A 218 -0.07 10.69 -10.06
C GLN A 218 -1.38 10.23 -10.71
N HIS A 219 -2.32 9.71 -9.92
CA HIS A 219 -3.48 8.98 -10.41
C HIS A 219 -4.76 9.30 -9.62
N GLY A 220 -4.91 10.54 -9.13
CA GLY A 220 -6.12 10.97 -8.43
C GLY A 220 -6.38 10.15 -7.17
N GLU A 221 -5.39 10.08 -6.30
CA GLU A 221 -5.35 9.34 -5.02
C GLU A 221 -5.26 7.81 -5.12
N ARG A 222 -5.45 7.23 -6.32
CA ARG A 222 -5.32 5.79 -6.50
C ARG A 222 -3.86 5.32 -6.55
N VAL A 223 -3.51 4.37 -5.71
CA VAL A 223 -2.16 3.81 -5.67
C VAL A 223 -1.98 2.72 -6.74
N MET A 224 -1.27 3.04 -7.82
CA MET A 224 -0.93 2.08 -8.86
C MET A 224 0.34 1.27 -8.49
N PRO A 225 0.36 -0.07 -8.66
CA PRO A 225 1.50 -0.90 -8.26
C PRO A 225 2.85 -0.45 -8.84
N LYS A 226 2.90 -0.18 -10.15
CA LYS A 226 4.12 0.29 -10.82
C LYS A 226 4.52 1.71 -10.42
N ALA A 227 3.56 2.59 -10.15
CA ALA A 227 3.84 3.93 -9.65
C ALA A 227 4.44 3.84 -8.23
N LEU A 228 3.90 2.97 -7.37
CA LEU A 228 4.42 2.70 -6.04
C LEU A 228 5.83 2.11 -6.09
N ALA A 229 6.07 1.09 -6.93
CA ALA A 229 7.39 0.50 -7.09
C ALA A 229 8.45 1.53 -7.54
N ARG A 230 8.09 2.41 -8.48
CA ARG A 230 8.95 3.53 -8.90
C ARG A 230 9.18 4.53 -7.77
N ALA A 231 8.15 4.86 -6.98
CA ALA A 231 8.28 5.78 -5.87
C ALA A 231 9.18 5.23 -4.75
N VAL A 232 9.03 3.93 -4.44
CA VAL A 232 9.90 3.22 -3.47
C VAL A 232 11.34 3.16 -3.98
N SER A 233 11.55 2.78 -5.24
CA SER A 233 12.88 2.75 -5.89
C SER A 233 13.58 4.11 -5.81
N ARG A 234 12.87 5.21 -6.13
CA ARG A 234 13.41 6.56 -6.01
C ARG A 234 13.73 6.97 -4.57
N GLN A 235 12.97 6.46 -3.60
CA GLN A 235 13.19 6.78 -2.18
C GLN A 235 14.37 6.01 -1.60
N THR A 236 14.55 4.75 -1.97
CA THR A 236 15.62 3.89 -1.45
C THR A 236 16.92 4.01 -2.26
N GLY A 237 16.87 4.60 -3.45
CA GLY A 237 17.99 4.62 -4.39
C GLY A 237 18.27 3.25 -5.05
N ASN A 238 17.44 2.24 -4.77
CA ASN A 238 17.57 0.92 -5.35
C ASN A 238 16.88 0.82 -6.71
N ASP A 239 17.43 0.01 -7.60
CA ASP A 239 16.75 -0.35 -8.85
C ASP A 239 15.41 -1.02 -8.59
N MET A 240 14.47 -0.81 -9.51
CA MET A 240 13.12 -1.35 -9.41
C MET A 240 13.13 -2.88 -9.24
N SER A 241 14.03 -3.58 -9.92
CA SER A 241 14.16 -5.05 -9.83
C SER A 241 14.51 -5.51 -8.42
N ARG A 242 15.38 -4.78 -7.70
CA ARG A 242 15.73 -5.07 -6.30
C ARG A 242 14.52 -4.82 -5.39
N VAL A 243 13.85 -3.67 -5.55
CA VAL A 243 12.62 -3.35 -4.80
C VAL A 243 11.55 -4.43 -4.92
N LEU A 244 11.29 -4.93 -6.13
CA LEU A 244 10.28 -5.96 -6.36
C LEU A 244 10.69 -7.35 -5.83
N LYS A 245 12.00 -7.58 -5.62
CA LYS A 245 12.51 -8.80 -4.99
C LYS A 245 12.37 -8.72 -3.47
N ASP A 246 12.68 -7.56 -2.90
CA ASP A 246 12.67 -7.32 -1.46
C ASP A 246 11.26 -7.12 -0.89
N ASP A 247 10.30 -6.67 -1.73
CA ASP A 247 8.87 -6.60 -1.42
C ASP A 247 8.08 -7.57 -2.33
N PRO A 248 7.90 -8.84 -1.92
CA PRO A 248 7.19 -9.84 -2.72
C PRO A 248 5.72 -9.47 -2.97
N PHE A 249 5.07 -8.71 -2.07
CA PHE A 249 3.70 -8.26 -2.25
C PHE A 249 3.62 -7.24 -3.40
N LEU A 250 4.50 -6.24 -3.38
CA LEU A 250 4.60 -5.26 -4.46
C LEU A 250 5.07 -5.89 -5.78
N GLY A 251 6.01 -6.83 -5.72
CA GLY A 251 6.44 -7.65 -6.86
C GLY A 251 5.29 -8.39 -7.53
N ALA A 252 4.47 -9.09 -6.73
CA ALA A 252 3.28 -9.77 -7.21
C ALA A 252 2.25 -8.80 -7.80
N ALA A 253 2.04 -7.65 -7.15
CA ALA A 253 1.10 -6.63 -7.61
C ALA A 253 1.50 -6.07 -8.98
N VAL A 254 2.77 -5.73 -9.19
CA VAL A 254 3.26 -5.18 -10.47
C VAL A 254 3.11 -6.15 -11.63
N ARG A 255 3.22 -7.47 -11.38
CA ARG A 255 3.12 -8.52 -12.40
C ARG A 255 1.68 -8.94 -12.69
N THR A 256 0.79 -8.80 -11.71
CA THR A 256 -0.58 -9.36 -11.78
C THR A 256 -1.64 -8.29 -12.01
N LEU A 257 -1.50 -7.13 -11.39
CA LEU A 257 -2.51 -6.07 -11.42
C LEU A 257 -2.24 -5.10 -12.58
N PRO A 258 -3.30 -4.44 -13.10
CA PRO A 258 -3.15 -3.46 -14.16
C PRO A 258 -2.30 -2.27 -13.70
N ASN A 259 -1.54 -1.72 -14.65
CA ASN A 259 -0.68 -0.55 -14.45
C ASN A 259 -1.26 0.75 -15.04
N LYS A 260 -2.53 0.72 -15.47
CA LYS A 260 -3.30 1.88 -15.95
C LYS A 260 -4.67 1.90 -15.28
N VAL A 261 -5.22 3.09 -15.07
CA VAL A 261 -6.60 3.25 -14.63
C VAL A 261 -7.50 2.79 -15.78
N PRO A 262 -8.49 1.91 -15.56
CA PRO A 262 -9.45 1.56 -16.61
C PRO A 262 -10.22 2.81 -17.03
N ASP A 263 -10.32 3.07 -18.33
CA ASP A 263 -11.18 4.12 -18.88
C ASP A 263 -12.65 3.71 -18.68
N SER A 264 -13.20 4.00 -17.50
CA SER A 264 -14.64 3.89 -17.29
C SER A 264 -15.30 5.06 -18.00
N GLY A 265 -15.57 4.89 -19.29
CA GLY A 265 -16.45 5.78 -20.03
C GLY A 265 -17.70 6.02 -19.20
N THR A 266 -18.00 7.29 -18.93
CA THR A 266 -19.20 7.74 -18.24
C THR A 266 -20.39 7.62 -19.19
N PRO A 267 -21.04 6.45 -19.30
CA PRO A 267 -22.52 6.44 -19.30
C PRO A 267 -23.17 5.33 -18.44
N SER A 268 -22.42 4.34 -17.94
CA SER A 268 -23.02 3.11 -17.39
C SER A 268 -23.55 3.22 -15.96
N ARG A 269 -23.51 4.41 -15.33
CA ARG A 269 -24.25 4.67 -14.08
C ARG A 269 -25.78 4.65 -14.26
N LEU A 270 -26.25 4.63 -15.51
CA LEU A 270 -27.66 4.51 -15.89
C LEU A 270 -28.15 3.07 -16.10
N MET A 271 -27.27 2.04 -16.09
CA MET A 271 -27.73 0.65 -16.02
C MET A 271 -27.89 0.22 -14.56
N THR A 272 -28.88 0.84 -13.93
CA THR A 272 -29.59 0.37 -12.74
C THR A 272 -29.85 -1.15 -12.89
N PRO A 273 -29.86 -1.95 -11.81
CA PRO A 273 -30.29 -3.36 -11.87
C PRO A 273 -31.63 -3.57 -12.61
N ALA A 274 -32.47 -2.54 -12.63
CA ALA A 274 -33.71 -2.47 -13.39
C ALA A 274 -33.56 -2.55 -14.92
N ALA A 275 -32.42 -2.18 -15.53
CA ALA A 275 -32.23 -2.27 -16.99
C ALA A 275 -31.97 -3.70 -17.46
N ILE A 276 -31.35 -4.53 -16.62
CA ILE A 276 -31.19 -5.97 -16.87
C ILE A 276 -32.54 -6.69 -16.69
N VAL A 277 -33.39 -6.18 -15.80
CA VAL A 277 -34.75 -6.72 -15.57
C VAL A 277 -35.76 -6.20 -16.60
N GLY A 278 -35.63 -4.96 -17.08
CA GLY A 278 -36.57 -4.31 -18.01
C GLY A 278 -36.44 -4.77 -19.46
N GLY A 279 -35.29 -5.32 -19.86
CA GLY A 279 -35.12 -5.98 -21.17
C GLY A 279 -35.76 -7.36 -21.28
N LEU A 280 -36.36 -7.88 -20.21
CA LEU A 280 -36.97 -9.23 -20.13
C LEU A 280 -38.40 -9.31 -20.67
N ALA A 281 -38.95 -8.23 -21.24
CA ALA A 281 -40.33 -8.24 -21.77
C ALA A 281 -40.48 -8.95 -23.13
N ALA A 282 -39.40 -9.48 -23.73
CA ALA A 282 -39.47 -10.23 -24.99
C ALA A 282 -39.35 -11.75 -24.73
N PRO A 283 -40.47 -12.51 -24.80
CA PRO A 283 -40.43 -13.94 -24.60
C PRO A 283 -39.88 -14.61 -25.88
N GLY A 284 -38.76 -15.32 -25.78
CA GLY A 284 -38.43 -16.36 -26.77
C GLY A 284 -36.97 -16.52 -27.20
N ALA A 285 -36.10 -15.51 -27.07
CA ALA A 285 -34.73 -15.62 -27.62
C ALA A 285 -33.60 -15.11 -26.69
N ALA A 286 -33.91 -14.48 -25.56
CA ALA A 286 -32.91 -13.81 -24.72
C ALA A 286 -32.36 -14.69 -23.58
N LEU A 287 -33.07 -15.74 -23.15
CA LEU A 287 -32.78 -16.45 -21.90
C LEU A 287 -31.39 -17.13 -21.81
N PRO A 288 -30.88 -17.84 -22.84
CA PRO A 288 -29.56 -18.48 -22.75
C PRO A 288 -28.41 -17.46 -22.78
N ALA A 289 -28.55 -16.41 -23.60
CA ALA A 289 -27.56 -15.34 -23.71
C ALA A 289 -27.52 -14.48 -22.44
N LEU A 290 -28.68 -14.20 -21.82
CA LEU A 290 -28.77 -13.48 -20.55
C LEU A 290 -28.31 -14.33 -19.37
N ALA A 291 -28.63 -15.63 -19.35
CA ALA A 291 -28.12 -16.55 -18.33
C ALA A 291 -26.60 -16.73 -18.45
N GLY A 292 -26.06 -16.83 -19.66
CA GLY A 292 -24.62 -16.84 -19.92
C GLY A 292 -23.93 -15.53 -19.53
N ALA A 293 -24.55 -14.38 -19.82
CA ALA A 293 -24.04 -13.07 -19.42
C ALA A 293 -24.12 -12.84 -17.91
N LEU A 294 -25.17 -13.30 -17.23
CA LEU A 294 -25.31 -13.23 -15.77
C LEU A 294 -24.37 -14.20 -15.05
N ALA A 295 -24.16 -15.41 -15.59
CA ALA A 295 -23.16 -16.34 -15.09
C ALA A 295 -21.73 -15.79 -15.27
N ALA A 296 -21.44 -15.19 -16.42
CA ALA A 296 -20.17 -14.50 -16.67
C ALA A 296 -19.99 -13.28 -15.75
N ALA A 297 -21.03 -12.46 -15.55
CA ALA A 297 -21.00 -11.33 -14.62
C ALA A 297 -20.77 -11.79 -13.17
N GLY A 298 -21.39 -12.91 -12.79
CA GLY A 298 -21.20 -13.59 -11.51
C GLY A 298 -19.73 -13.91 -11.23
N ALA A 299 -18.99 -14.42 -12.23
CA ALA A 299 -17.56 -14.73 -12.13
C ALA A 299 -16.67 -13.53 -11.78
N TYR A 300 -17.08 -12.32 -12.16
CA TYR A 300 -16.35 -11.08 -11.86
C TYR A 300 -16.83 -10.37 -10.59
N THR A 301 -17.91 -10.83 -9.95
CA THR A 301 -18.26 -10.36 -8.59
C THR A 301 -17.19 -10.79 -7.59
N ARG A 302 -17.12 -10.12 -6.42
CA ARG A 302 -16.15 -10.49 -5.37
C ARG A 302 -16.34 -11.94 -4.92
N THR A 303 -17.58 -12.39 -4.80
CA THR A 303 -17.90 -13.77 -4.39
C THR A 303 -17.55 -14.77 -5.48
N GLY A 304 -17.93 -14.49 -6.74
CA GLY A 304 -17.62 -15.39 -7.85
C GLY A 304 -16.13 -15.49 -8.15
N SER A 305 -15.41 -14.36 -8.18
CA SER A 305 -13.95 -14.36 -8.38
C SER A 305 -13.26 -15.13 -7.25
N ASN A 306 -13.62 -14.88 -5.99
CA ASN A 306 -13.04 -15.63 -4.87
C ASN A 306 -13.39 -17.13 -4.91
N LEU A 307 -14.59 -17.49 -5.35
CA LEU A 307 -14.99 -18.90 -5.50
C LEU A 307 -14.18 -19.59 -6.60
N LEU A 308 -14.10 -18.97 -7.78
CA LEU A 308 -13.38 -19.48 -8.96
C LEU A 308 -11.88 -19.62 -8.71
N THR A 309 -11.30 -18.67 -8.00
CA THR A 309 -9.86 -18.63 -7.71
C THR A 309 -9.49 -19.33 -6.41
N GLY A 310 -10.46 -19.87 -5.66
CA GLY A 310 -10.17 -20.64 -4.44
C GLY A 310 -9.88 -19.81 -3.19
N ASN A 311 -10.29 -18.53 -3.15
CA ASN A 311 -9.97 -17.56 -2.10
C ASN A 311 -11.12 -17.31 -1.08
N THR A 312 -12.18 -18.11 -1.08
CA THR A 312 -13.23 -17.98 -0.05
C THR A 312 -12.71 -18.32 1.35
N ALA A 313 -13.36 -17.82 2.41
CA ALA A 313 -12.97 -18.10 3.79
C ALA A 313 -12.96 -19.62 4.10
N VAL A 314 -13.93 -20.34 3.55
CA VAL A 314 -14.03 -21.81 3.67
C VAL A 314 -12.88 -22.49 2.92
N GLN A 315 -12.59 -22.09 1.68
CA GLN A 315 -11.48 -22.67 0.91
C GLN A 315 -10.12 -22.40 1.55
N ARG A 316 -9.90 -21.20 2.11
CA ARG A 316 -8.66 -20.86 2.84
C ARG A 316 -8.49 -21.69 4.11
N ARG A 317 -9.57 -21.99 4.85
CA ARG A 317 -9.52 -22.88 6.03
C ARG A 317 -9.24 -24.33 5.62
N LEU A 318 -9.92 -24.83 4.58
CA LEU A 318 -9.70 -26.17 4.05
C LEU A 318 -8.27 -26.37 3.51
N ALA A 319 -7.68 -25.34 2.91
CA ALA A 319 -6.31 -25.38 2.39
C ALA A 319 -5.24 -25.48 3.49
N LYS A 320 -5.55 -25.07 4.72
CA LYS A 320 -4.65 -25.20 5.89
C LYS A 320 -4.79 -26.54 6.63
N MET A 321 -5.84 -27.31 6.35
CA MET A 321 -6.03 -28.64 6.94
C MET A 321 -5.10 -29.67 6.31
N GLU A 322 -4.71 -30.68 7.09
CA GLU A 322 -3.99 -31.86 6.59
C GLU A 322 -4.73 -32.52 5.42
N PRO A 323 -4.01 -33.15 4.47
CA PRO A 323 -4.60 -33.73 3.27
C PRO A 323 -5.75 -34.71 3.56
N ASN A 324 -5.62 -35.52 4.61
CA ASN A 324 -6.61 -36.53 4.99
C ASN A 324 -7.84 -35.90 5.64
N THR A 325 -7.65 -34.96 6.56
CA THR A 325 -8.73 -34.18 7.18
C THR A 325 -9.50 -33.37 6.13
N ARG A 326 -8.78 -32.77 5.17
CA ARG A 326 -9.38 -32.04 4.05
C ARG A 326 -10.26 -32.93 3.19
N ARG A 327 -9.82 -34.16 2.89
CA ARG A 327 -10.63 -35.14 2.13
C ARG A 327 -11.89 -35.53 2.89
N ALA A 328 -11.80 -35.79 4.19
CA ALA A 328 -12.93 -36.11 5.04
C ALA A 328 -13.97 -34.97 5.10
N VAL A 329 -13.52 -33.73 5.33
CA VAL A 329 -14.42 -32.56 5.38
C VAL A 329 -15.07 -32.30 4.01
N ILE A 330 -14.34 -32.49 2.89
CA ILE A 330 -14.90 -32.36 1.54
C ILE A 330 -15.95 -33.45 1.27
N ALA A 331 -15.69 -34.69 1.69
CA ALA A 331 -16.64 -35.79 1.54
C ALA A 331 -17.92 -35.52 2.34
N ALA A 332 -17.79 -35.03 3.58
CA ALA A 332 -18.93 -34.65 4.42
C ALA A 332 -19.77 -33.51 3.80
N LEU A 333 -19.13 -32.47 3.27
CA LEU A 333 -19.83 -31.36 2.60
C LEU A 333 -20.59 -31.82 1.35
N ARG A 334 -20.01 -32.74 0.56
CA ARG A 334 -20.70 -33.32 -0.62
C ARG A 334 -21.88 -34.20 -0.23
N ALA A 335 -21.73 -35.03 0.82
CA ALA A 335 -22.82 -35.85 1.32
C ALA A 335 -23.98 -34.99 1.86
N GLN A 336 -23.67 -33.87 2.52
CA GLN A 336 -24.69 -32.93 3.01
C GLN A 336 -25.42 -32.22 1.87
N GLN A 337 -24.71 -31.82 0.80
CA GLN A 337 -25.31 -31.25 -0.41
C GLN A 337 -26.19 -32.27 -1.17
N ALA A 338 -25.77 -33.53 -1.27
CA ALA A 338 -26.59 -34.57 -1.87
C ALA A 338 -27.88 -34.83 -1.06
N SER A 339 -27.79 -34.84 0.28
CA SER A 339 -28.96 -35.05 1.15
C SER A 339 -29.98 -33.90 1.16
N THR A 340 -29.58 -32.72 0.68
CA THR A 340 -30.46 -31.55 0.56
C THR A 340 -31.11 -31.45 -0.82
N ALA A 341 -30.50 -32.04 -1.85
CA ALA A 341 -31.08 -32.14 -3.19
C ALA A 341 -32.15 -33.24 -3.30
N ASP A 342 -32.11 -34.28 -2.46
CA ASP A 342 -33.14 -35.34 -2.38
C ASP A 342 -34.38 -34.94 -1.56
N LYS A 343 -34.45 -33.69 -1.08
CA LYS A 343 -35.56 -33.17 -0.25
C LYS A 343 -36.39 -32.07 -0.93
N GLU A 344 -36.14 -31.80 -2.21
CA GLU A 344 -37.00 -30.99 -3.09
C GLU A 344 -37.63 -31.88 -4.16
#